data_AF-A0A154VA14-F1
#
_entry.id   AF-A0A154VA14-F1
#
_cell.length_a   1.000
_cell.length_b   1.000
_cell.length_c   1.000
_cell.angle_alpha   90.00
_cell.angle_beta   90.00
_cell.angle_gamma   90.00
#
_symmetry.space_group_name_H-M   'P 1'
#
loop_
_entity.id
_entity.type
_entity.pdbx_description
1 polymer ?
#
loop_
_entity_poly.entity_id
_entity_poly.type
_entity_poly.pdbx_seq_one_letter_code
_entity_poly.pdbx_strand_id
1 'polypeptide(L)'
;MSLVGAFASACFPVGARAQDLSQVLYRFENRALTLGRYGAVAVFQERLFTQAANCAGKSAGSYGTPDGVIGAKTRQAIIDLQPCLNAAVRTAVGAESYGAITIGLWRLLMPAQLPPPDAITRANHLTFALEGTDYDVIQFNFCQSKNPRSGKTFLEGDPYCHTNDPRAYLTWGPRGATAGAGAEIQQILFAAERANPGLLQNVFGPFTEDMHRLALGNNDAAFDILCAIWVDERKRTAFEKRFAAYGARYEVQAAYHRVYDAANADGGKIARFFKLYNALKPVINRDPTEIDLAFFIDRATHGSVPPGDISNLVDRMTKFVTRTRNVPSAGELRKQLAAWLPTHHKYNDRLARDAIFLVDDPDVVVSDAHRRMWLQRSGLKASDFGLSDARYVASYPVASPTGYEKIEKFYTVLPEDARACPDTVRRARKK
;
A
#
# COMPACT_ATOMS: atom_id res chain seq x y z
N MET A 1 -38.96 54.77 5.89
CA MET A 1 -37.93 54.04 6.67
C MET A 1 -37.66 52.74 5.95
N SER A 2 -36.43 52.59 5.47
CA SER A 2 -35.91 51.46 4.69
C SER A 2 -35.65 50.23 5.57
N LEU A 3 -35.84 49.04 5.01
CA LEU A 3 -35.19 47.76 5.38
C LEU A 3 -35.32 46.84 4.15
N VAL A 4 -34.38 46.92 3.20
CA VAL A 4 -33.17 46.07 3.07
C VAL A 4 -33.50 44.58 3.14
N GLY A 5 -33.43 43.93 1.97
CA GLY A 5 -33.74 42.54 1.74
C GLY A 5 -32.66 41.56 2.18
N ALA A 6 -33.08 40.30 2.28
CA ALA A 6 -32.23 39.14 2.37
C ALA A 6 -32.49 38.25 1.14
N PHE A 7 -31.65 38.38 0.12
CA PHE A 7 -31.50 37.33 -0.89
C PHE A 7 -30.75 36.16 -0.23
N ALA A 8 -31.49 35.12 0.15
CA ALA A 8 -30.88 33.83 0.45
C ALA A 8 -30.42 33.21 -0.88
N SER A 9 -29.14 33.40 -1.21
CA SER A 9 -28.49 32.59 -2.24
C SER A 9 -28.47 31.14 -1.78
N ALA A 10 -29.36 30.33 -2.35
CA ALA A 10 -29.26 28.89 -2.29
C ALA A 10 -27.96 28.48 -2.99
N CYS A 11 -26.96 28.06 -2.20
CA CYS A 11 -25.85 27.27 -2.71
C CYS A 11 -26.40 25.93 -3.18
N PHE A 12 -26.73 25.83 -4.47
CA PHE A 12 -26.89 24.54 -5.13
C PHE A 12 -25.52 23.82 -5.08
N PRO A 13 -25.46 22.57 -4.60
CA PRO A 13 -24.23 21.80 -4.69
C PRO A 13 -23.85 21.66 -6.16
N VAL A 14 -22.59 21.98 -6.45
CA VAL A 14 -21.94 21.73 -7.74
C VAL A 14 -22.26 20.30 -8.15
N GLY A 15 -22.86 20.15 -9.33
CA GLY A 15 -23.49 18.90 -9.77
C GLY A 15 -22.59 17.69 -9.56
N ALA A 16 -23.15 16.68 -8.86
CA ALA A 16 -22.60 15.35 -8.87
C ALA A 16 -22.55 14.88 -10.34
N ARG A 17 -21.35 14.87 -10.95
CA ARG A 17 -21.15 14.17 -12.22
C ARG A 17 -21.68 12.76 -12.03
N ALA A 18 -22.61 12.34 -12.87
CA ALA A 18 -23.06 10.97 -12.91
C ALA A 18 -21.82 10.08 -13.04
N GLN A 19 -21.61 9.19 -12.07
CA GLN A 19 -20.45 8.30 -12.10
C GLN A 19 -20.58 7.37 -13.30
N ASP A 20 -19.51 7.30 -14.09
CA ASP A 20 -19.41 6.40 -15.22
C ASP A 20 -19.39 4.95 -14.72
N LEU A 21 -20.50 4.22 -14.88
CA LEU A 21 -20.62 2.83 -14.46
C LEU A 21 -19.67 1.90 -15.23
N SER A 22 -19.25 2.31 -16.44
CA SER A 22 -18.32 1.54 -17.25
C SER A 22 -16.85 1.70 -16.82
N GLN A 23 -16.56 2.64 -15.91
CA GLN A 23 -15.21 2.85 -15.40
C GLN A 23 -14.66 1.55 -14.81
N VAL A 24 -13.52 1.12 -15.35
CA VAL A 24 -12.76 -0.03 -14.87
C VAL A 24 -12.11 0.31 -13.53
N LEU A 25 -12.35 -0.56 -12.55
CA LEU A 25 -11.69 -0.56 -11.25
C LEU A 25 -10.46 -1.47 -11.28
N TYR A 26 -10.57 -2.64 -11.90
CA TYR A 26 -9.47 -3.61 -12.02
C TYR A 26 -9.59 -4.43 -13.30
N ARG A 27 -8.45 -4.71 -13.94
CA ARG A 27 -8.37 -5.46 -15.20
C ARG A 27 -7.25 -6.48 -15.15
N PHE A 28 -7.60 -7.74 -15.42
CA PHE A 28 -6.63 -8.81 -15.55
C PHE A 28 -6.08 -8.89 -16.98
N GLU A 29 -4.84 -8.46 -17.20
CA GLU A 29 -4.11 -8.60 -18.47
C GLU A 29 -3.08 -9.74 -18.43
N ASN A 30 -3.53 -10.95 -18.06
CA ASN A 30 -2.69 -12.16 -17.91
C ASN A 30 -1.67 -12.10 -16.77
N ARG A 31 -1.77 -11.11 -15.88
CA ARG A 31 -1.01 -11.02 -14.62
C ARG A 31 -1.98 -10.82 -13.47
N ALA A 32 -1.85 -11.67 -12.45
CA ALA A 32 -2.75 -11.59 -11.29
C ALA A 32 -2.52 -10.30 -10.52
N LEU A 33 -3.60 -9.67 -10.08
CA LEU A 33 -3.54 -8.48 -9.23
C LEU A 33 -3.82 -8.91 -7.79
N THR A 34 -2.80 -8.90 -6.94
CA THR A 34 -2.93 -9.24 -5.52
C THR A 34 -3.39 -7.99 -4.77
N LEU A 35 -4.64 -7.96 -4.28
CA LEU A 35 -5.26 -6.77 -3.65
C LEU A 35 -5.52 -6.93 -2.15
N GLY A 36 -5.25 -8.11 -1.60
CA GLY A 36 -5.30 -8.39 -0.17
C GLY A 36 -6.60 -9.07 0.23
N ARG A 37 -6.50 -10.03 1.16
CA ARG A 37 -7.60 -10.93 1.52
C ARG A 37 -8.58 -10.34 2.53
N TYR A 38 -8.16 -9.29 3.23
CA TYR A 38 -8.96 -8.60 4.25
C TYR A 38 -9.77 -7.42 3.70
N GLY A 39 -9.59 -7.08 2.41
CA GLY A 39 -10.23 -5.93 1.78
C GLY A 39 -11.60 -6.22 1.16
N ALA A 40 -12.29 -5.17 0.74
CA ALA A 40 -13.60 -5.26 0.09
C ALA A 40 -13.57 -6.06 -1.23
N VAL A 41 -12.40 -6.23 -1.85
CA VAL A 41 -12.22 -7.05 -3.06
C VAL A 41 -12.48 -8.53 -2.79
N ALA A 42 -12.01 -9.07 -1.65
CA ALA A 42 -12.28 -10.45 -1.28
C ALA A 42 -13.79 -10.69 -1.09
N VAL A 43 -14.47 -9.75 -0.42
CA VAL A 43 -15.94 -9.76 -0.27
C VAL A 43 -16.64 -9.68 -1.64
N PHE A 44 -16.14 -8.85 -2.55
CA PHE A 44 -16.64 -8.78 -3.92
C PHE A 44 -16.47 -10.13 -4.65
N GLN A 45 -15.31 -10.78 -4.53
CA GLN A 45 -15.06 -12.09 -5.15
C GLN A 45 -16.00 -13.16 -4.60
N GLU A 46 -16.24 -13.20 -3.30
CA GLU A 46 -17.16 -14.16 -2.68
C GLU A 46 -18.57 -14.05 -3.29
N ARG A 47 -19.06 -12.82 -3.44
CA ARG A 47 -20.36 -12.53 -4.04
C ARG A 47 -20.38 -12.85 -5.52
N LEU A 48 -19.36 -12.42 -6.26
CA LEU A 48 -19.21 -12.72 -7.67
C LEU A 48 -19.20 -14.23 -7.93
N PHE A 49 -18.39 -14.99 -7.18
CA PHE A 49 -18.23 -16.43 -7.38
C PHE A 49 -19.53 -17.16 -7.10
N THR A 50 -20.24 -16.78 -6.04
CA THR A 50 -21.57 -17.31 -5.73
C THR A 50 -22.57 -17.03 -6.86
N GLN A 51 -22.69 -15.78 -7.31
CA GLN A 51 -23.67 -15.41 -8.34
C GLN A 51 -23.33 -16.01 -9.71
N ALA A 52 -22.06 -16.01 -10.10
CA ALA A 52 -21.60 -16.61 -11.34
C ALA A 52 -21.76 -18.14 -11.33
N ALA A 53 -21.59 -18.78 -10.17
CA ALA A 53 -21.79 -20.22 -10.00
C ALA A 53 -23.25 -20.60 -10.18
N ASN A 54 -24.16 -19.83 -9.55
CA ASN A 54 -25.60 -20.00 -9.73
C ASN A 54 -26.02 -19.80 -11.19
N CYS A 55 -25.47 -18.78 -11.86
CA CYS A 55 -25.75 -18.51 -13.27
C CYS A 55 -25.30 -19.65 -14.20
N ALA A 56 -24.09 -20.18 -13.97
CA ALA A 56 -23.48 -21.21 -14.81
C ALA A 56 -23.83 -22.65 -14.39
N GLY A 57 -24.65 -22.86 -13.36
CA GLY A 57 -25.02 -24.19 -12.86
C GLY A 57 -23.84 -25.01 -12.32
N LYS A 58 -22.87 -24.37 -11.65
CA LYS A 58 -21.68 -25.02 -11.06
C LYS A 58 -21.43 -24.59 -9.62
N SER A 59 -20.41 -25.14 -8.98
CA SER A 59 -20.03 -24.75 -7.61
C SER A 59 -19.18 -23.47 -7.58
N ALA A 60 -19.37 -22.63 -6.55
CA ALA A 60 -18.57 -21.41 -6.36
C ALA A 60 -17.06 -21.71 -6.25
N GLY A 61 -16.69 -22.84 -5.62
CA GLY A 61 -15.30 -23.29 -5.51
C GLY A 61 -14.61 -23.55 -6.86
N SER A 62 -15.36 -23.69 -7.97
CA SER A 62 -14.78 -23.78 -9.32
C SER A 62 -13.99 -22.51 -9.72
N TYR A 63 -14.26 -21.38 -9.07
CA TYR A 63 -13.55 -20.12 -9.27
C TYR A 63 -12.41 -19.88 -8.25
N GLY A 64 -12.20 -20.80 -7.30
CA GLY A 64 -11.18 -20.68 -6.26
C GLY A 64 -11.67 -19.99 -4.99
N THR A 65 -10.72 -19.54 -4.18
CA THR A 65 -10.98 -18.86 -2.91
C THR A 65 -11.12 -17.35 -3.13
N PRO A 66 -12.06 -16.66 -2.45
CA PRO A 66 -12.12 -15.20 -2.45
C PRO A 66 -10.99 -14.61 -1.59
N ASP A 67 -9.77 -14.57 -2.13
CA ASP A 67 -8.54 -14.18 -1.43
C ASP A 67 -8.04 -12.78 -1.80
N GLY A 68 -8.83 -12.02 -2.57
CA GLY A 68 -8.45 -10.69 -3.06
C GLY A 68 -7.49 -10.73 -4.25
N VAL A 69 -7.22 -11.88 -4.86
CA VAL A 69 -6.36 -12.01 -6.05
C VAL A 69 -7.23 -12.01 -7.32
N ILE A 70 -7.19 -10.92 -8.08
CA ILE A 70 -7.90 -10.83 -9.36
C ILE A 70 -7.08 -11.53 -10.44
N GLY A 71 -7.59 -12.67 -10.91
CA GLY A 71 -6.93 -13.50 -11.92
C GLY A 71 -7.87 -14.01 -13.01
N ALA A 72 -7.39 -14.98 -13.78
CA ALA A 72 -8.16 -15.62 -14.86
C ALA A 72 -9.49 -16.21 -14.35
N LYS A 73 -9.53 -16.72 -13.11
CA LYS A 73 -10.74 -17.26 -12.49
C LYS A 73 -11.77 -16.18 -12.17
N THR A 74 -11.33 -15.00 -11.69
CA THR A 74 -12.20 -13.84 -11.51
C THR A 74 -12.75 -13.36 -12.84
N ARG A 75 -11.90 -13.24 -13.87
CA ARG A 75 -12.34 -12.90 -15.23
C ARG A 75 -13.40 -13.88 -15.73
N GLN A 76 -13.17 -15.19 -15.55
CA GLN A 76 -14.12 -16.22 -15.95
C GLN A 76 -15.45 -16.10 -15.19
N ALA A 77 -15.43 -15.85 -13.88
CA ALA A 77 -16.66 -15.65 -13.11
C ALA A 77 -17.46 -14.44 -13.62
N ILE A 78 -16.80 -13.35 -14.03
CA ILE A 78 -17.48 -12.18 -14.59
C ILE A 78 -18.12 -12.51 -15.93
N ILE A 79 -17.43 -13.28 -16.78
CA ILE A 79 -17.95 -13.77 -18.07
C ILE A 79 -19.18 -14.66 -17.84
N ASP A 80 -19.07 -15.61 -16.91
CA ASP A 80 -20.12 -16.59 -16.60
C ASP A 80 -21.35 -15.95 -15.95
N LEU A 81 -21.21 -14.78 -15.32
CA LEU A 81 -22.33 -14.00 -14.80
C LEU A 81 -23.13 -13.29 -15.91
N GLN A 82 -22.48 -12.87 -17.01
CA GLN A 82 -23.11 -12.01 -18.03
C GLN A 82 -24.41 -12.58 -18.62
N PRO A 83 -24.53 -13.89 -18.94
CA PRO A 83 -25.74 -14.45 -19.54
C PRO A 83 -27.00 -14.26 -18.69
N CYS A 84 -26.86 -14.22 -17.36
CA CYS A 84 -27.99 -14.04 -16.44
C CYS A 84 -28.41 -12.57 -16.26
N LEU A 85 -27.63 -11.62 -16.77
CA LEU A 85 -27.96 -10.20 -16.73
C LEU A 85 -28.80 -9.83 -17.96
N ASN A 86 -29.85 -9.03 -17.75
CA ASN A 86 -30.58 -8.42 -18.85
C ASN A 86 -29.68 -7.45 -19.64
N ALA A 87 -30.04 -7.13 -20.88
CA ALA A 87 -29.19 -6.35 -21.78
C ALA A 87 -28.80 -4.98 -21.22
N ALA A 88 -29.73 -4.26 -20.58
CA ALA A 88 -29.46 -2.94 -20.01
C ALA A 88 -28.44 -3.00 -18.85
N VAL A 89 -28.61 -3.98 -17.95
CA VAL A 89 -27.66 -4.21 -16.84
C VAL A 89 -26.30 -4.65 -17.38
N ARG A 90 -26.29 -5.53 -18.39
CA ARG A 90 -25.07 -6.02 -19.03
C ARG A 90 -24.20 -4.88 -19.57
N THR A 91 -24.82 -3.94 -20.29
CA THR A 91 -24.14 -2.74 -20.77
C THR A 91 -23.64 -1.88 -19.61
N ALA A 92 -24.48 -1.65 -18.59
CA ALA A 92 -24.11 -0.83 -17.43
C ALA A 92 -22.97 -1.41 -16.58
N VAL A 93 -22.82 -2.74 -16.52
CA VAL A 93 -21.69 -3.39 -15.83
C VAL A 93 -20.45 -3.56 -16.70
N GLY A 94 -20.46 -3.04 -17.93
CA GLY A 94 -19.31 -3.03 -18.82
C GLY A 94 -19.02 -4.36 -19.50
N ALA A 95 -20.04 -4.99 -20.11
CA ALA A 95 -19.89 -6.20 -20.94
C ALA A 95 -18.67 -6.15 -21.89
N GLU A 96 -18.45 -4.99 -22.50
CA GLU A 96 -17.35 -4.72 -23.45
C GLU A 96 -15.96 -4.68 -22.80
N SER A 97 -15.87 -4.69 -21.48
CA SER A 97 -14.60 -4.65 -20.74
C SER A 97 -13.98 -6.04 -20.52
N TYR A 98 -14.48 -7.07 -21.21
CA TYR A 98 -13.93 -8.44 -21.25
C TYR A 98 -13.54 -9.00 -19.86
N GLY A 99 -14.49 -8.98 -18.93
CA GLY A 99 -14.31 -9.52 -17.59
C GLY A 99 -13.43 -8.66 -16.65
N ALA A 100 -13.34 -7.35 -16.91
CA ALA A 100 -12.86 -6.39 -15.92
C ALA A 100 -13.90 -6.14 -14.82
N ILE A 101 -13.42 -5.75 -13.64
CA ILE A 101 -14.29 -5.23 -12.57
C ILE A 101 -14.55 -3.76 -12.86
N THR A 102 -15.82 -3.38 -13.04
CA THR A 102 -16.25 -1.99 -13.28
C THR A 102 -17.02 -1.43 -12.07
N ILE A 103 -17.25 -0.12 -12.04
CA ILE A 103 -18.12 0.53 -11.05
C ILE A 103 -19.53 -0.09 -11.08
N GLY A 104 -20.09 -0.33 -12.26
CA GLY A 104 -21.41 -0.93 -12.43
C GLY A 104 -21.47 -2.34 -11.85
N LEU A 105 -20.48 -3.19 -12.18
CA LEU A 105 -20.42 -4.55 -11.65
C LEU A 105 -20.25 -4.57 -10.13
N TRP A 106 -19.41 -3.67 -9.59
CA TRP A 106 -19.23 -3.53 -8.15
C TRP A 106 -20.56 -3.22 -7.46
N ARG A 107 -21.29 -2.23 -7.95
CA ARG A 107 -22.59 -1.81 -7.39
C ARG A 107 -23.68 -2.87 -7.53
N LEU A 108 -23.63 -3.68 -8.57
CA LEU A 108 -24.56 -4.79 -8.74
C LEU A 108 -24.38 -5.84 -7.63
N LEU A 109 -23.14 -6.12 -7.24
CA LEU A 109 -22.82 -7.21 -6.32
C LEU A 109 -22.71 -6.76 -4.86
N MET A 110 -22.24 -5.54 -4.61
CA MET A 110 -21.88 -5.07 -3.28
C MET A 110 -22.99 -4.23 -2.62
N PRO A 111 -23.14 -4.33 -1.30
CA PRO A 111 -24.07 -3.47 -0.57
C PRO A 111 -23.61 -2.00 -0.66
N ALA A 112 -24.55 -1.06 -0.56
CA ALA A 112 -24.27 0.38 -0.70
C ALA A 112 -23.24 0.92 0.31
N GLN A 113 -23.13 0.29 1.47
CA GLN A 113 -22.15 0.62 2.52
C GLN A 113 -20.71 0.24 2.14
N LEU A 114 -20.51 -0.60 1.12
CA LEU A 114 -19.20 -0.95 0.56
C LEU A 114 -19.08 -0.33 -0.84
N PRO A 115 -18.79 0.99 -0.92
CA PRO A 115 -18.70 1.69 -2.19
C PRO A 115 -17.55 1.12 -3.05
N PRO A 116 -17.58 1.35 -4.37
CA PRO A 116 -16.45 1.05 -5.24
C PRO A 116 -15.15 1.68 -4.71
N PRO A 117 -14.01 0.97 -4.79
CA PRO A 117 -12.71 1.49 -4.40
C PRO A 117 -12.38 2.79 -5.14
N ASP A 118 -12.03 3.83 -4.38
CA ASP A 118 -11.62 5.12 -4.93
C ASP A 118 -10.18 5.07 -5.48
N ALA A 119 -9.68 6.21 -5.98
CA ALA A 119 -8.32 6.29 -6.53
C ALA A 119 -7.25 5.99 -5.48
N ILE A 120 -7.42 6.43 -4.22
CA ILE A 120 -6.47 6.19 -3.13
C ILE A 120 -6.42 4.71 -2.79
N THR A 121 -7.58 4.07 -2.65
CA THR A 121 -7.70 2.63 -2.37
C THR A 121 -7.06 1.81 -3.48
N ARG A 122 -7.33 2.13 -4.75
CA ARG A 122 -6.74 1.42 -5.90
C ARG A 122 -5.23 1.64 -6.01
N ALA A 123 -4.75 2.85 -5.73
CA ALA A 123 -3.33 3.14 -5.65
C ALA A 123 -2.63 2.35 -4.52
N ASN A 124 -3.27 2.23 -3.36
CA ASN A 124 -2.78 1.40 -2.26
C ASN A 124 -2.75 -0.09 -2.61
N HIS A 125 -3.75 -0.59 -3.34
CA HIS A 125 -3.70 -1.96 -3.83
C HIS A 125 -2.56 -2.18 -4.82
N LEU A 126 -2.22 -1.20 -5.66
CA LEU A 126 -1.04 -1.29 -6.51
C LEU A 126 0.25 -1.35 -5.68
N THR A 127 0.39 -0.51 -4.66
CA THR A 127 1.53 -0.61 -3.72
C THR A 127 1.59 -1.98 -3.05
N PHE A 128 0.45 -2.48 -2.56
CA PHE A 128 0.37 -3.80 -1.94
C PHE A 128 0.80 -4.93 -2.90
N ALA A 129 0.37 -4.89 -4.16
CA ALA A 129 0.78 -5.86 -5.18
C ALA A 129 2.29 -5.88 -5.43
N LEU A 130 3.01 -4.81 -5.07
CA LEU A 130 4.47 -4.71 -5.16
C LEU A 130 5.19 -5.14 -3.86
N GLU A 131 4.53 -5.04 -2.69
CA GLU A 131 5.10 -5.48 -1.41
C GLU A 131 4.85 -6.96 -1.13
N GLY A 132 3.67 -7.46 -1.49
CA GLY A 132 3.35 -8.89 -1.47
C GLY A 132 3.19 -9.53 -0.09
N THR A 133 3.08 -8.74 0.98
CA THR A 133 2.89 -9.23 2.36
C THR A 133 1.63 -8.65 2.96
N ASP A 134 0.61 -9.47 3.21
CA ASP A 134 -0.67 -9.05 3.80
C ASP A 134 -0.59 -9.01 5.34
N TYR A 135 -1.68 -8.64 6.00
CA TYR A 135 -1.78 -8.52 7.45
C TYR A 135 -1.54 -9.82 8.23
N ASP A 136 -1.59 -10.99 7.58
CA ASP A 136 -1.39 -12.30 8.21
C ASP A 136 0.04 -12.82 8.19
N VAL A 137 0.96 -12.11 7.53
CA VAL A 137 2.34 -12.55 7.37
C VAL A 137 3.29 -11.56 8.02
N ILE A 138 4.12 -12.08 8.93
CA ILE A 138 5.27 -11.36 9.48
C ILE A 138 6.56 -12.00 8.96
N GLN A 139 7.60 -11.19 8.83
CA GLN A 139 8.91 -11.63 8.45
C GLN A 139 9.94 -11.16 9.47
N PHE A 140 10.58 -12.11 10.17
CA PHE A 140 11.71 -11.81 11.04
C PHE A 140 12.96 -11.51 10.21
N ASN A 141 13.61 -10.38 10.51
CA ASN A 141 14.75 -9.85 9.75
C ASN A 141 16.12 -10.23 10.32
N PHE A 142 16.15 -11.29 11.12
CA PHE A 142 17.36 -11.88 11.65
C PHE A 142 17.96 -12.89 10.66
N CYS A 143 19.25 -12.74 10.36
CA CYS A 143 20.04 -13.70 9.56
C CYS A 143 19.43 -14.13 8.21
N GLN A 144 18.70 -13.23 7.54
CA GLN A 144 17.96 -13.53 6.30
C GLN A 144 18.85 -13.73 5.06
N SER A 145 20.03 -13.12 5.05
CA SER A 145 20.86 -13.13 3.84
C SER A 145 21.64 -14.43 3.77
N LYS A 146 21.62 -15.05 2.59
CA LYS A 146 22.53 -16.16 2.27
C LYS A 146 23.96 -15.73 2.53
N ASN A 147 24.76 -16.62 3.12
CA ASN A 147 26.17 -16.36 3.33
C ASN A 147 26.84 -16.04 1.97
N PRO A 148 27.45 -14.86 1.77
CA PRO A 148 28.01 -14.47 0.49
C PRO A 148 29.12 -15.39 -0.03
N ARG A 149 29.76 -16.16 0.87
CA ARG A 149 30.82 -17.12 0.52
C ARG A 149 30.29 -18.51 0.20
N SER A 150 29.23 -18.97 0.88
CA SER A 150 28.73 -20.34 0.75
C SER A 150 27.40 -20.47 0.01
N GLY A 151 26.66 -19.38 -0.19
CA GLY A 151 25.36 -19.35 -0.85
C GLY A 151 24.23 -20.03 -0.08
N LYS A 152 24.49 -20.54 1.15
CA LYS A 152 23.49 -21.22 2.00
C LYS A 152 22.77 -20.20 2.88
N THR A 153 21.46 -20.41 3.09
CA THR A 153 20.66 -19.70 4.10
C THR A 153 21.16 -20.11 5.49
N PHE A 154 21.11 -19.19 6.46
CA PHE A 154 21.55 -19.44 7.84
C PHE A 154 21.00 -20.76 8.39
N LEU A 155 21.89 -21.57 8.95
CA LEU A 155 21.57 -22.71 9.82
C LEU A 155 22.03 -22.35 11.22
N GLU A 156 21.27 -22.76 12.24
CA GLU A 156 21.67 -22.65 13.64
C GLU A 156 23.08 -23.25 13.82
N GLY A 157 24.04 -22.43 14.28
CA GLY A 157 25.46 -22.80 14.39
C GLY A 157 26.41 -22.22 13.31
N ASP A 158 25.92 -21.52 12.28
CA ASP A 158 26.81 -20.80 11.35
C ASP A 158 27.48 -19.59 12.05
N PRO A 159 28.82 -19.45 12.03
CA PRO A 159 29.51 -18.30 12.60
C PRO A 159 29.14 -16.95 11.95
N TYR A 160 28.49 -16.96 10.79
CA TYR A 160 28.17 -15.77 10.00
C TYR A 160 26.65 -15.56 9.83
N CYS A 161 26.06 -14.74 10.70
CA CYS A 161 24.72 -14.19 10.50
C CYS A 161 24.81 -12.92 9.63
N HIS A 162 24.07 -12.90 8.52
CA HIS A 162 23.98 -11.73 7.64
C HIS A 162 22.53 -11.22 7.56
N THR A 163 22.35 -9.94 7.84
CA THR A 163 21.10 -9.21 7.60
C THR A 163 21.38 -8.05 6.64
N ASN A 164 20.46 -7.83 5.71
CA ASN A 164 20.48 -6.70 4.78
C ASN A 164 19.79 -5.45 5.35
N ASP A 165 19.11 -5.59 6.49
CA ASP A 165 18.51 -4.50 7.24
C ASP A 165 18.78 -4.69 8.75
N PRO A 166 19.94 -4.23 9.26
CA PRO A 166 20.33 -4.42 10.66
C PRO A 166 19.51 -3.58 11.64
N ARG A 167 18.52 -2.81 11.16
CA ARG A 167 17.74 -1.86 11.97
C ARG A 167 16.23 -2.10 11.92
N ALA A 168 15.74 -2.91 10.98
CA ALA A 168 14.39 -3.47 11.01
C ALA A 168 14.46 -4.94 11.43
N TYR A 169 13.84 -5.31 12.55
CA TYR A 169 13.92 -6.67 13.13
C TYR A 169 12.72 -7.55 12.78
N LEU A 170 11.60 -6.92 12.45
CA LEU A 170 10.37 -7.56 11.98
C LEU A 170 9.76 -6.66 10.90
N THR A 171 9.28 -7.26 9.81
CA THR A 171 8.49 -6.59 8.78
C THR A 171 7.08 -7.18 8.75
N TRP A 172 6.06 -6.35 8.58
CA TRP A 172 4.66 -6.78 8.59
C TRP A 172 3.73 -5.90 7.75
N GLY A 173 2.74 -6.53 7.13
CA GLY A 173 1.56 -5.87 6.58
C GLY A 173 1.77 -5.18 5.23
N PRO A 174 0.70 -4.59 4.67
CA PRO A 174 0.61 -4.24 3.24
C PRO A 174 1.61 -3.22 2.71
N ARG A 175 2.23 -2.45 3.60
CA ARG A 175 3.26 -1.44 3.26
C ARG A 175 4.63 -1.77 3.87
N GLY A 176 4.79 -2.97 4.42
CA GLY A 176 6.05 -3.42 5.00
C GLY A 176 6.46 -2.65 6.26
N ALA A 177 5.54 -2.47 7.20
CA ALA A 177 5.82 -1.82 8.49
C ALA A 177 6.94 -2.54 9.22
N THR A 178 7.89 -1.77 9.76
CA THR A 178 9.08 -2.30 10.43
C THR A 178 9.04 -2.10 11.94
N ALA A 179 9.49 -3.11 12.70
CA ALA A 179 9.85 -2.97 14.10
C ALA A 179 11.35 -2.69 14.26
N GLY A 180 11.70 -1.77 15.16
CA GLY A 180 13.09 -1.32 15.35
C GLY A 180 13.22 0.18 15.08
N ALA A 181 14.16 0.57 14.22
CA ALA A 181 14.50 1.98 13.99
C ALA A 181 13.37 2.78 13.31
N GLY A 182 12.60 2.15 12.41
CA GLY A 182 11.41 2.77 11.80
C GLY A 182 10.25 2.91 12.78
N ALA A 183 10.16 1.99 13.76
CA ALA A 183 9.16 1.95 14.81
C ALA A 183 7.69 1.97 14.34
N GLU A 184 7.41 1.56 13.10
CA GLU A 184 6.07 1.58 12.52
C GLU A 184 5.17 0.53 13.17
N ILE A 185 5.70 -0.69 13.38
CA ILE A 185 4.97 -1.74 14.10
C ILE A 185 4.66 -1.27 15.54
N GLN A 186 5.63 -0.68 16.25
CA GLN A 186 5.38 -0.12 17.58
C GLN A 186 4.29 0.95 17.58
N GLN A 187 4.28 1.85 16.58
CA GLN A 187 3.25 2.87 16.42
C GLN A 187 1.85 2.26 16.21
N ILE A 188 1.75 1.21 15.41
CA ILE A 188 0.48 0.53 15.13
C ILE A 188 -0.04 -0.17 16.39
N LEU A 189 0.84 -0.88 17.10
CA LEU A 189 0.50 -1.52 18.38
C LEU A 189 -0.02 -0.49 19.38
N PHE A 190 0.69 0.62 19.55
CA PHE A 190 0.30 1.71 20.44
C PHE A 190 -1.05 2.33 20.02
N ALA A 191 -1.21 2.66 18.74
CA ALA A 191 -2.42 3.31 18.25
C ALA A 191 -3.66 2.42 18.38
N ALA A 192 -3.53 1.13 18.04
CA ALA A 192 -4.62 0.16 18.13
C ALA A 192 -5.02 -0.12 19.58
N GLU A 193 -4.04 -0.36 20.47
CA GLU A 193 -4.29 -0.62 21.90
C GLU A 193 -4.89 0.61 22.59
N ARG A 194 -4.38 1.82 22.30
CA ARG A 194 -4.93 3.06 22.85
C ARG A 194 -6.38 3.28 22.44
N ALA A 195 -6.74 2.95 21.20
CA ALA A 195 -8.10 3.07 20.71
C ALA A 195 -9.01 1.94 21.23
N ASN A 196 -8.44 0.78 21.56
CA ASN A 196 -9.17 -0.42 21.98
C ASN A 196 -8.43 -1.11 23.15
N PRO A 197 -8.55 -0.60 24.39
CA PRO A 197 -7.84 -1.17 25.53
C PRO A 197 -8.17 -2.65 25.75
N GLY A 198 -7.13 -3.46 25.99
CA GLY A 198 -7.22 -4.91 26.14
C GLY A 198 -7.12 -5.69 24.82
N LEU A 199 -6.97 -5.02 23.67
CA LEU A 199 -6.84 -5.68 22.38
C LEU A 199 -5.60 -6.59 22.33
N LEU A 200 -4.45 -6.12 22.82
CA LEU A 200 -3.23 -6.92 22.89
C LEU A 200 -3.44 -8.13 23.80
N GLN A 201 -4.08 -7.96 24.96
CA GLN A 201 -4.40 -9.07 25.86
C GLN A 201 -5.27 -10.14 25.19
N ASN A 202 -6.34 -9.70 24.53
CA ASN A 202 -7.31 -10.58 23.87
C ASN A 202 -6.68 -11.40 22.73
N VAL A 203 -5.67 -10.87 22.05
CA VAL A 203 -5.08 -11.53 20.87
C VAL A 203 -3.76 -12.24 21.21
N PHE A 204 -2.86 -11.58 21.93
CA PHE A 204 -1.52 -12.09 22.20
C PHE A 204 -1.44 -12.99 23.44
N GLY A 205 -2.38 -12.87 24.39
CA GLY A 205 -2.47 -13.74 25.56
C GLY A 205 -1.13 -13.80 26.32
N PRO A 206 -0.39 -14.92 26.33
CA PRO A 206 0.92 -15.01 26.98
C PRO A 206 1.96 -13.99 26.50
N PHE A 207 1.86 -13.48 25.26
CA PHE A 207 2.80 -12.49 24.71
C PHE A 207 2.40 -11.03 24.99
N THR A 208 1.33 -10.78 25.76
CA THR A 208 0.79 -9.43 25.97
C THR A 208 1.85 -8.46 26.52
N GLU A 209 2.58 -8.89 27.55
CA GLU A 209 3.63 -8.05 28.12
C GLU A 209 4.79 -7.83 27.15
N ASP A 210 5.15 -8.82 26.33
CA ASP A 210 6.14 -8.64 25.26
C ASP A 210 5.70 -7.58 24.26
N MET A 211 4.40 -7.53 23.93
CA MET A 211 3.84 -6.53 23.02
C MET A 211 3.80 -5.13 23.63
N HIS A 212 3.46 -5.00 24.91
CA HIS A 212 3.54 -3.72 25.63
C HIS A 212 4.99 -3.21 25.68
N ARG A 213 5.93 -4.08 26.03
CA ARG A 213 7.36 -3.78 26.08
C ARG A 213 7.91 -3.43 24.71
N LEU A 214 7.48 -4.14 23.66
CA LEU A 214 7.83 -3.82 22.27
C LEU A 214 7.29 -2.45 21.87
N ALA A 215 6.02 -2.16 22.15
CA ALA A 215 5.37 -0.90 21.77
C ALA A 215 5.99 0.33 22.45
N LEU A 216 6.46 0.21 23.69
CA LEU A 216 7.07 1.32 24.45
C LEU A 216 8.60 1.30 24.43
N GLY A 217 9.19 0.23 23.89
CA GLY A 217 10.62 -0.02 23.90
C GLY A 217 11.39 0.86 22.91
N ASN A 218 12.63 1.19 23.29
CA ASN A 218 13.59 1.76 22.35
C ASN A 218 14.07 0.72 21.31
N ASN A 219 14.93 1.13 20.38
CA ASN A 219 15.43 0.24 19.32
C ASN A 219 16.19 -0.98 19.85
N ASP A 220 16.93 -0.84 20.95
CA ASP A 220 17.62 -1.97 21.59
C ASP A 220 16.63 -2.96 22.18
N ALA A 221 15.55 -2.47 22.79
CA ALA A 221 14.51 -3.31 23.33
C ALA A 221 13.76 -4.08 22.26
N ALA A 222 13.41 -3.41 21.15
CA ALA A 222 12.80 -4.09 20.00
C ALA A 222 13.70 -5.22 19.47
N PHE A 223 15.02 -5.01 19.40
CA PHE A 223 15.97 -6.04 18.99
C PHE A 223 15.94 -7.25 19.94
N ASP A 224 16.13 -7.02 21.24
CA ASP A 224 16.27 -8.10 22.22
C ASP A 224 14.98 -8.92 22.35
N ILE A 225 13.82 -8.25 22.46
CA ILE A 225 12.51 -8.90 22.57
C ILE A 225 12.23 -9.76 21.34
N LEU A 226 12.39 -9.21 20.13
CA LEU A 226 12.08 -9.93 18.89
C LEU A 226 13.09 -11.05 18.61
N CYS A 227 14.36 -10.87 18.98
CA CYS A 227 15.36 -11.92 18.85
C CYS A 227 15.05 -13.10 19.79
N ALA A 228 14.66 -12.82 21.03
CA ALA A 228 14.28 -13.85 22.00
C ALA A 228 13.07 -14.68 21.54
N ILE A 229 12.10 -14.05 20.89
CA ILE A 229 10.97 -14.74 20.25
C ILE A 229 11.44 -15.54 19.04
N TRP A 230 12.31 -14.96 18.20
CA TRP A 230 12.74 -15.57 16.94
C TRP A 230 13.59 -16.84 17.13
N VAL A 231 14.47 -16.89 18.14
CA VAL A 231 15.35 -18.05 18.35
C VAL A 231 14.66 -19.28 18.90
N ASP A 232 13.54 -19.10 19.62
CA ASP A 232 12.74 -20.19 20.14
C ASP A 232 11.66 -20.55 19.12
N GLU A 233 11.80 -21.70 18.45
CA GLU A 233 10.87 -22.14 17.39
C GLU A 233 9.42 -22.19 17.87
N ARG A 234 9.18 -22.67 19.10
CA ARG A 234 7.81 -22.78 19.64
C ARG A 234 7.22 -21.40 19.89
N LYS A 235 8.01 -20.49 20.46
CA LYS A 235 7.57 -19.10 20.66
C LYS A 235 7.33 -18.41 19.31
N ARG A 236 8.26 -18.56 18.36
CA ARG A 236 8.16 -17.97 17.02
C ARG A 236 6.88 -18.39 16.31
N THR A 237 6.59 -19.69 16.21
CA THR A 237 5.37 -20.19 15.55
C THR A 237 4.10 -19.74 16.27
N ALA A 238 4.09 -19.73 17.60
CA ALA A 238 2.94 -19.23 18.37
C ALA A 238 2.74 -17.72 18.17
N PHE A 239 3.83 -16.96 18.10
CA PHE A 239 3.83 -15.52 17.86
C PHE A 239 3.31 -15.19 16.47
N GLU A 240 3.81 -15.85 15.42
CA GLU A 240 3.34 -15.71 14.03
C GLU A 240 1.82 -15.89 13.93
N LYS A 241 1.29 -16.96 14.53
CA LYS A 241 -0.16 -17.24 14.50
C LYS A 241 -0.98 -16.15 15.21
N ARG A 242 -0.48 -15.62 16.32
CA ARG A 242 -1.14 -14.54 17.07
C ARG A 242 -1.06 -13.22 16.35
N PHE A 243 0.08 -12.93 15.71
CA PHE A 243 0.25 -11.74 14.88
C PHE A 243 -0.68 -11.78 13.67
N ALA A 244 -0.85 -12.95 13.05
CA ALA A 244 -1.83 -13.12 11.99
C ALA A 244 -3.28 -12.88 12.48
N ALA A 245 -3.62 -13.40 13.66
CA ALA A 245 -4.92 -13.14 14.29
C ALA A 245 -5.10 -11.65 14.67
N TYR A 246 -4.02 -10.96 15.01
CA TYR A 246 -4.01 -9.52 15.28
C TYR A 246 -4.27 -8.72 14.00
N GLY A 247 -3.54 -9.00 12.92
CA GLY A 247 -3.73 -8.33 11.63
C GLY A 247 -5.09 -8.58 10.98
N ALA A 248 -5.74 -9.70 11.28
CA ALA A 248 -7.10 -9.97 10.82
C ALA A 248 -8.18 -9.07 11.45
N ARG A 249 -7.85 -8.30 12.50
CA ARG A 249 -8.80 -7.41 13.19
C ARG A 249 -8.98 -6.09 12.45
N TYR A 250 -10.23 -5.65 12.28
CA TYR A 250 -10.55 -4.39 11.62
C TYR A 250 -9.92 -3.19 12.34
N GLU A 251 -9.91 -3.20 13.68
CA GLU A 251 -9.35 -2.13 14.49
C GLU A 251 -7.84 -1.97 14.26
N VAL A 252 -7.16 -3.08 14.02
CA VAL A 252 -5.72 -3.12 13.72
C VAL A 252 -5.44 -2.60 12.32
N GLN A 253 -6.23 -3.02 11.33
CA GLN A 253 -6.11 -2.52 9.94
C GLN A 253 -6.39 -1.01 9.87
N ALA A 254 -7.38 -0.52 10.64
CA ALA A 254 -7.66 0.90 10.75
C ALA A 254 -6.50 1.68 11.40
N ALA A 255 -5.89 1.14 12.47
CA ALA A 255 -4.70 1.73 13.08
C ALA A 255 -3.51 1.73 12.11
N TYR A 256 -3.31 0.64 11.36
CA TYR A 256 -2.29 0.52 10.31
C TYR A 256 -2.41 1.64 9.28
N HIS A 257 -3.59 1.78 8.66
CA HIS A 257 -3.85 2.84 7.68
C HIS A 257 -3.62 4.23 8.28
N ARG A 258 -4.13 4.48 9.49
CA ARG A 258 -3.96 5.78 10.16
C ARG A 258 -2.50 6.13 10.41
N VAL A 259 -1.66 5.18 10.80
CA VAL A 259 -0.21 5.41 11.01
C VAL A 259 0.44 5.84 9.71
N TYR A 260 0.15 5.17 8.59
CA TYR A 260 0.71 5.52 7.29
C TYR A 260 0.17 6.84 6.73
N ASP A 261 -1.10 7.15 6.96
CA ASP A 261 -1.71 8.41 6.53
C ASP A 261 -1.30 9.62 7.39
N ALA A 262 -0.59 9.40 8.50
CA ALA A 262 -0.22 10.47 9.42
C ALA A 262 0.77 11.47 8.80
N ALA A 263 0.63 12.73 9.21
CA ALA A 263 1.49 13.84 8.75
C ALA A 263 2.99 13.67 9.10
N ASN A 264 3.31 12.84 10.10
CA ASN A 264 4.68 12.50 10.48
C ASN A 264 5.19 11.19 9.81
N ALA A 265 4.38 10.57 8.95
CA ALA A 265 4.69 9.35 8.21
C ALA A 265 4.52 9.59 6.69
N ASP A 266 4.03 8.60 5.95
CA ASP A 266 3.87 8.68 4.49
C ASP A 266 2.89 9.77 4.06
N GLY A 267 1.80 9.99 4.81
CA GLY A 267 0.85 11.07 4.52
C GLY A 267 1.52 12.44 4.41
N GLY A 268 2.45 12.74 5.33
CA GLY A 268 3.28 13.95 5.27
C GLY A 268 4.20 14.01 4.05
N LYS A 269 4.75 12.88 3.62
CA LYS A 269 5.58 12.79 2.41
C LYS A 269 4.74 13.02 1.14
N ILE A 270 3.56 12.39 1.05
CA ILE A 270 2.61 12.52 -0.06
C ILE A 270 2.13 13.97 -0.18
N ALA A 271 1.82 14.63 0.95
CA ALA A 271 1.40 16.03 0.99
C ALA A 271 2.41 16.98 0.31
N ARG A 272 3.72 16.68 0.36
CA ARG A 272 4.74 17.49 -0.30
C ARG A 272 4.68 17.40 -1.82
N PHE A 273 4.29 16.25 -2.39
CA PHE A 273 4.03 16.13 -3.82
C PHE A 273 2.82 16.97 -4.24
N PHE A 274 1.73 16.93 -3.46
CA PHE A 274 0.58 17.81 -3.70
C PHE A 274 0.94 19.29 -3.60
N LYS A 275 1.76 19.68 -2.63
CA LYS A 275 2.29 21.06 -2.51
C LYS A 275 3.09 21.47 -3.75
N LEU A 276 3.94 20.57 -4.27
CA LEU A 276 4.68 20.79 -5.52
C LEU A 276 3.74 20.97 -6.72
N TYR A 277 2.76 20.10 -6.89
CA TYR A 277 1.81 20.19 -8.01
C TYR A 277 0.93 21.45 -7.93
N ASN A 278 0.50 21.84 -6.73
CA ASN A 278 -0.22 23.10 -6.53
C ASN A 278 0.61 24.32 -6.96
N ALA A 279 1.91 24.31 -6.68
CA ALA A 279 2.81 25.37 -7.14
C ALA A 279 3.04 25.36 -8.66
N LEU A 280 2.99 24.18 -9.30
CA LEU A 280 3.12 24.03 -10.75
C LEU A 280 1.80 24.26 -11.51
N LYS A 281 0.65 24.19 -10.83
CA LYS A 281 -0.69 24.31 -11.43
C LYS A 281 -0.85 25.51 -12.39
N PRO A 282 -0.30 26.71 -12.12
CA PRO A 282 -0.37 27.83 -13.07
C PRO A 282 0.29 27.57 -14.43
N VAL A 283 1.29 26.69 -14.50
CA VAL A 283 2.05 26.39 -15.73
C VAL A 283 1.68 25.05 -16.37
N ILE A 284 1.12 24.11 -15.61
CA ILE A 284 0.63 22.81 -16.15
C ILE A 284 -0.89 22.75 -16.35
N ASN A 285 -1.64 23.72 -15.78
CA ASN A 285 -3.10 23.87 -15.86
C ASN A 285 -3.91 22.61 -15.50
N ARG A 286 -3.46 21.83 -14.51
CA ARG A 286 -4.17 20.64 -14.02
C ARG A 286 -3.78 20.29 -12.59
N ASP A 287 -4.64 19.51 -11.94
CA ASP A 287 -4.34 18.81 -10.70
C ASP A 287 -3.54 17.52 -10.98
N PRO A 288 -2.94 16.88 -9.96
CA PRO A 288 -2.38 15.54 -10.10
C PRO A 288 -3.40 14.55 -10.68
N THR A 289 -2.96 13.60 -11.49
CA THR A 289 -3.81 12.50 -11.96
C THR A 289 -3.92 11.36 -10.93
N GLU A 290 -4.79 10.38 -11.19
CA GLU A 290 -4.83 9.15 -10.38
C GLU A 290 -3.52 8.36 -10.44
N ILE A 291 -2.81 8.37 -11.58
CA ILE A 291 -1.50 7.72 -11.70
C ILE A 291 -0.41 8.56 -11.01
N ASP A 292 -0.50 9.89 -11.04
CA ASP A 292 0.37 10.77 -10.22
C ASP A 292 0.22 10.46 -8.73
N LEU A 293 -1.02 10.31 -8.24
CA LEU A 293 -1.29 9.88 -6.86
C LEU A 293 -0.62 8.55 -6.52
N ALA A 294 -0.78 7.52 -7.37
CA ALA A 294 -0.20 6.21 -7.13
C ALA A 294 1.33 6.23 -7.14
N PHE A 295 1.91 7.05 -8.02
CA PHE A 295 3.33 7.35 -8.00
C PHE A 295 3.72 8.00 -6.66
N PHE A 296 3.00 9.01 -6.17
CA PHE A 296 3.33 9.66 -4.89
C PHE A 296 3.30 8.69 -3.71
N ILE A 297 2.32 7.79 -3.66
CA ILE A 297 2.22 6.76 -2.63
C ILE A 297 3.42 5.82 -2.70
N ASP A 298 3.73 5.23 -3.86
CA ASP A 298 4.89 4.33 -4.00
C ASP A 298 6.22 5.03 -3.66
N ARG A 299 6.34 6.31 -4.01
CA ARG A 299 7.51 7.13 -3.68
C ARG A 299 7.60 7.44 -2.19
N ALA A 300 6.48 7.64 -1.49
CA ALA A 300 6.47 7.83 -0.05
C ALA A 300 6.89 6.55 0.70
N THR A 301 6.45 5.39 0.22
CA THR A 301 6.75 4.08 0.82
C THR A 301 8.18 3.60 0.54
N HIS A 302 8.69 3.73 -0.70
CA HIS A 302 9.95 3.09 -1.12
C HIS A 302 11.00 4.03 -1.74
N GLY A 303 10.74 5.32 -1.82
CA GLY A 303 11.56 6.22 -2.62
C GLY A 303 11.95 7.52 -1.93
N SER A 304 12.62 8.34 -2.73
CA SER A 304 12.90 9.72 -2.38
C SER A 304 11.66 10.57 -2.62
N VAL A 305 11.36 11.45 -1.67
CA VAL A 305 10.23 12.38 -1.73
C VAL A 305 10.72 13.83 -1.78
N PRO A 306 9.88 14.80 -2.18
CA PRO A 306 10.26 16.19 -2.16
C PRO A 306 10.76 16.61 -0.75
N PRO A 307 11.79 17.48 -0.70
CA PRO A 307 12.26 18.05 0.56
C PRO A 307 11.16 18.87 1.26
N GLY A 308 11.36 19.17 2.54
CA GLY A 308 10.41 19.99 3.31
C GLY A 308 10.24 21.40 2.71
N ASP A 309 11.35 22.03 2.33
CA ASP A 309 11.36 23.21 1.45
C ASP A 309 11.45 22.78 -0.01
N ILE A 310 10.36 23.00 -0.76
CA ILE A 310 10.22 22.58 -2.15
C ILE A 310 10.65 23.66 -3.16
N SER A 311 11.06 24.86 -2.72
CA SER A 311 11.21 26.03 -3.60
C SER A 311 12.16 25.77 -4.77
N ASN A 312 13.35 25.20 -4.49
CA ASN A 312 14.32 24.81 -5.53
C ASN A 312 13.77 23.77 -6.51
N LEU A 313 12.92 22.84 -6.04
CA LEU A 313 12.32 21.82 -6.90
C LEU A 313 11.21 22.43 -7.77
N VAL A 314 10.41 23.36 -7.22
CA VAL A 314 9.41 24.14 -7.96
C VAL A 314 10.07 24.91 -9.10
N ASP A 315 11.17 25.62 -8.84
CA ASP A 315 11.88 26.38 -9.86
C ASP A 315 12.41 25.50 -11.00
N ARG A 316 13.01 24.35 -10.64
CA ARG A 316 13.52 23.39 -11.62
C ARG A 316 12.40 22.78 -12.45
N MET A 317 11.30 22.38 -11.81
CA MET A 317 10.14 21.81 -12.51
C MET A 317 9.43 22.84 -13.38
N THR A 318 9.32 24.10 -12.94
CA THR A 318 8.76 25.20 -13.73
C THR A 318 9.59 25.39 -14.99
N LYS A 319 10.93 25.50 -14.87
CA LYS A 319 11.83 25.60 -16.03
C LYS A 319 11.68 24.41 -16.97
N PHE A 320 11.50 23.19 -16.47
CA PHE A 320 11.25 22.01 -17.29
C PHE A 320 9.92 22.10 -18.04
N VAL A 321 8.84 22.47 -17.35
CA VAL A 321 7.49 22.60 -17.94
C VAL A 321 7.45 23.67 -19.01
N THR A 322 8.09 24.81 -18.78
CA THR A 322 8.03 25.98 -19.68
C THR A 322 9.13 26.01 -20.73
N ARG A 323 9.98 24.98 -20.82
CA ARG A 323 11.09 24.94 -21.79
C ARG A 323 10.61 24.83 -23.25
N THR A 324 9.41 24.28 -23.44
CA THR A 324 8.74 24.13 -24.74
C THR A 324 7.39 24.85 -24.74
N ARG A 325 6.83 25.09 -25.92
CA ARG A 325 5.46 25.64 -26.05
C ARG A 325 4.38 24.68 -25.56
N ASN A 326 4.65 23.37 -25.65
CA ASN A 326 3.72 22.33 -25.22
C ASN A 326 4.00 21.97 -23.75
N VAL A 327 2.94 21.91 -22.96
CA VAL A 327 2.99 21.40 -21.58
C VAL A 327 3.31 19.89 -21.62
N PRO A 328 4.27 19.40 -20.81
CA PRO A 328 4.57 17.97 -20.75
C PRO A 328 3.35 17.13 -20.31
N SER A 329 3.26 15.91 -20.82
CA SER A 329 2.29 14.91 -20.36
C SER A 329 2.48 14.57 -18.87
N ALA A 330 1.52 13.86 -18.28
CA ALA A 330 1.63 13.43 -16.88
C ALA A 330 2.79 12.46 -16.65
N GLY A 331 2.98 11.51 -17.56
CA GLY A 331 4.10 10.59 -17.52
C GLY A 331 5.45 11.31 -17.69
N GLU A 332 5.57 12.32 -18.55
CA GLU A 332 6.84 13.07 -18.69
C GLU A 332 7.17 13.87 -17.41
N LEU A 333 6.17 14.42 -16.70
CA LEU A 333 6.42 15.01 -15.37
C LEU A 333 6.86 13.97 -14.35
N ARG A 334 6.19 12.80 -14.28
CA ARG A 334 6.59 11.71 -13.37
C ARG A 334 8.00 11.23 -13.66
N LYS A 335 8.36 11.05 -14.93
CA LYS A 335 9.71 10.66 -15.37
C LYS A 335 10.75 11.67 -14.94
N GLN A 336 10.46 12.96 -15.12
CA GLN A 336 11.38 14.02 -14.69
C GLN A 336 11.56 14.06 -13.17
N LEU A 337 10.48 13.87 -12.41
CA LEU A 337 10.51 13.78 -10.95
C LEU A 337 11.29 12.55 -10.47
N ALA A 338 11.07 11.38 -11.08
CA ALA A 338 11.80 10.16 -10.76
C ALA A 338 13.32 10.34 -10.95
N ALA A 339 13.73 11.04 -12.01
CA ALA A 339 15.14 11.33 -12.27
C ALA A 339 15.76 12.31 -11.26
N TRP A 340 15.00 13.28 -10.75
CA TRP A 340 15.50 14.29 -9.81
C TRP A 340 15.37 13.93 -8.34
N LEU A 341 14.60 12.89 -8.04
CA LEU A 341 14.51 12.29 -6.73
C LEU A 341 15.12 10.87 -6.82
N PRO A 342 16.40 10.67 -7.12
CA PRO A 342 16.93 9.32 -7.24
C PRO A 342 16.88 8.58 -5.90
N THR A 343 16.66 7.27 -5.93
CA THR A 343 16.87 6.39 -4.77
C THR A 343 18.16 5.61 -5.02
N HIS A 344 19.19 5.84 -4.21
CA HIS A 344 20.52 5.22 -4.42
C HIS A 344 20.55 3.75 -3.99
N HIS A 345 19.65 3.35 -3.09
CA HIS A 345 19.46 1.96 -2.70
C HIS A 345 18.41 1.29 -3.60
N LYS A 346 18.62 0.01 -3.96
CA LYS A 346 17.70 -0.79 -4.79
C LYS A 346 17.42 -0.19 -6.19
N TYR A 347 18.46 0.30 -6.88
CA TYR A 347 18.34 0.92 -8.21
C TYR A 347 17.48 0.14 -9.21
N ASN A 348 17.75 -1.16 -9.41
CA ASN A 348 16.97 -2.00 -10.34
C ASN A 348 15.50 -2.11 -9.93
N ASP A 349 15.22 -2.18 -8.64
CA ASP A 349 13.84 -2.20 -8.12
C ASP A 349 13.13 -0.88 -8.42
N ARG A 350 13.83 0.24 -8.22
CA ARG A 350 13.31 1.57 -8.50
C ARG A 350 12.99 1.75 -9.99
N LEU A 351 13.87 1.30 -10.89
CA LEU A 351 13.60 1.30 -12.33
C LEU A 351 12.34 0.48 -12.67
N ALA A 352 12.19 -0.70 -12.06
CA ALA A 352 11.02 -1.55 -12.30
C ALA A 352 9.72 -0.87 -11.84
N ARG A 353 9.74 -0.24 -10.66
CA ARG A 353 8.58 0.47 -10.09
C ARG A 353 8.24 1.75 -10.86
N ASP A 354 9.23 2.57 -11.22
CA ASP A 354 9.00 3.79 -11.98
C ASP A 354 8.32 3.50 -13.32
N ALA A 355 8.73 2.41 -14.00
CA ALA A 355 8.12 2.00 -15.26
C ALA A 355 6.60 1.82 -15.17
N ILE A 356 6.08 1.28 -14.06
CA ILE A 356 4.63 1.03 -13.85
C ILE A 356 3.80 2.30 -14.04
N PHE A 357 4.35 3.46 -13.65
CA PHE A 357 3.68 4.76 -13.73
C PHE A 357 3.99 5.51 -15.04
N LEU A 358 4.83 4.96 -15.90
CA LEU A 358 5.26 5.58 -17.16
C LEU A 358 4.73 4.86 -18.40
N VAL A 359 4.57 3.54 -18.34
CA VAL A 359 4.20 2.70 -19.49
C VAL A 359 2.78 2.95 -20.04
N ASP A 360 1.90 3.55 -19.23
CA ASP A 360 0.53 3.89 -19.63
C ASP A 360 0.46 5.21 -20.43
N ASP A 361 1.53 6.01 -20.43
CA ASP A 361 1.57 7.29 -21.15
C ASP A 361 2.22 7.11 -22.54
N PRO A 362 1.48 7.33 -23.65
CA PRO A 362 2.01 7.15 -25.00
C PRO A 362 3.10 8.17 -25.37
N ASP A 363 3.14 9.33 -24.71
CA ASP A 363 4.15 10.36 -24.96
C ASP A 363 5.50 10.03 -24.29
N VAL A 364 5.51 9.05 -23.38
CA VAL A 364 6.71 8.65 -22.65
C VAL A 364 7.43 7.49 -23.34
N VAL A 365 8.64 7.76 -23.82
CA VAL A 365 9.58 6.70 -24.17
C VAL A 365 10.23 6.14 -22.90
N VAL A 366 9.84 4.92 -22.52
CA VAL A 366 10.44 4.14 -21.43
C VAL A 366 11.71 3.47 -21.92
N SER A 367 12.83 3.63 -21.21
CA SER A 367 14.11 3.05 -21.65
C SER A 367 14.13 1.51 -21.55
N ASP A 368 15.00 0.87 -22.32
CA ASP A 368 15.15 -0.60 -22.30
C ASP A 368 15.48 -1.15 -20.91
N ALA A 369 16.22 -0.39 -20.11
CA ALA A 369 16.52 -0.76 -18.73
C ALA A 369 15.24 -0.81 -17.87
N HIS A 370 14.41 0.23 -17.94
CA HIS A 370 13.12 0.26 -17.25
C HIS A 370 12.22 -0.88 -17.73
N ARG A 371 12.05 -1.05 -19.05
CA ARG A 371 11.21 -2.11 -19.64
C ARG A 371 11.66 -3.50 -19.18
N ARG A 372 12.96 -3.78 -19.18
CA ARG A 372 13.50 -5.08 -18.75
C ARG A 372 13.25 -5.34 -17.27
N MET A 373 13.59 -4.38 -16.41
CA MET A 373 13.40 -4.53 -14.95
C MET A 373 11.91 -4.65 -14.59
N TRP A 374 11.06 -3.87 -15.26
CA TRP A 374 9.61 -3.94 -15.11
C TRP A 374 9.05 -5.33 -15.43
N LEU A 375 9.37 -5.88 -16.60
CA LEU A 375 8.91 -7.20 -17.03
C LEU A 375 9.44 -8.32 -16.12
N GLN A 376 10.66 -8.19 -15.61
CA GLN A 376 11.27 -9.14 -14.66
C GLN A 376 10.63 -9.08 -13.27
N ARG A 377 10.23 -7.88 -12.80
CA ARG A 377 9.65 -7.70 -11.46
C ARG A 377 8.19 -8.13 -11.42
N SER A 378 7.34 -7.49 -12.23
CA SER A 378 5.88 -7.69 -12.15
C SER A 378 5.17 -7.47 -13.47
N GLY A 379 5.66 -6.56 -14.31
CA GLY A 379 5.04 -6.09 -15.55
C GLY A 379 3.60 -5.60 -15.41
N LEU A 380 3.21 -5.22 -14.20
CA LEU A 380 1.92 -4.58 -13.90
C LEU A 380 1.93 -3.12 -14.36
N LYS A 381 0.77 -2.58 -14.70
CA LYS A 381 0.58 -1.18 -15.07
C LYS A 381 -0.35 -0.49 -14.07
N ALA A 382 -0.29 0.83 -13.98
CA ALA A 382 -1.26 1.56 -13.14
C ALA A 382 -2.70 1.39 -13.68
N SER A 383 -2.85 1.30 -15.00
CA SER A 383 -4.14 1.05 -15.67
C SER A 383 -4.75 -0.34 -15.37
N ASP A 384 -3.96 -1.34 -14.96
CA ASP A 384 -4.49 -2.64 -14.48
C ASP A 384 -5.33 -2.47 -13.20
N PHE A 385 -5.03 -1.44 -12.41
CA PHE A 385 -5.76 -1.02 -11.22
C PHE A 385 -6.78 0.08 -11.54
N GLY A 386 -7.11 0.22 -12.83
CA GLY A 386 -8.05 1.19 -13.36
C GLY A 386 -7.64 2.64 -13.15
N LEU A 387 -6.39 2.94 -12.75
CA LEU A 387 -5.90 4.30 -12.58
C LEU A 387 -5.72 4.96 -13.95
N SER A 388 -5.89 6.28 -14.04
CA SER A 388 -5.82 6.99 -15.32
C SER A 388 -5.23 8.39 -15.20
N ASP A 389 -4.54 8.82 -16.26
CA ASP A 389 -4.11 10.20 -16.46
C ASP A 389 -5.22 11.17 -16.88
N ALA A 390 -6.40 10.65 -17.26
CA ALA A 390 -7.55 11.48 -17.63
C ALA A 390 -8.42 11.89 -16.42
N ARG A 391 -8.14 11.36 -15.23
CA ARG A 391 -8.87 11.66 -13.99
C ARG A 391 -7.93 12.29 -12.97
N TYR A 392 -8.41 13.33 -12.31
CA TYR A 392 -7.63 14.15 -11.40
C TYR A 392 -7.99 13.93 -9.94
N VAL A 393 -7.00 14.10 -9.07
CA VAL A 393 -7.11 14.02 -7.61
C VAL A 393 -6.64 15.35 -7.03
N ALA A 394 -7.55 16.11 -6.43
CA ALA A 394 -7.24 17.45 -5.92
C ALA A 394 -6.46 17.42 -4.60
N SER A 395 -6.60 16.37 -3.80
CA SER A 395 -5.99 16.28 -2.48
C SER A 395 -5.82 14.85 -1.99
N TYR A 396 -4.89 14.64 -1.05
CA TYR A 396 -4.76 13.42 -0.26
C TYR A 396 -5.18 13.69 1.18
N PRO A 397 -6.00 12.84 1.81
CA PRO A 397 -6.36 12.99 3.23
C PRO A 397 -5.12 12.69 4.08
N VAL A 398 -4.63 13.68 4.81
CA VAL A 398 -3.50 13.53 5.74
C VAL A 398 -4.04 13.46 7.16
N ALA A 399 -3.78 12.36 7.85
CA ALA A 399 -4.16 12.21 9.25
C ALA A 399 -3.24 13.03 10.17
N SER A 400 -3.76 13.40 11.35
CA SER A 400 -2.93 14.01 12.39
C SER A 400 -1.81 13.05 12.84
N PRO A 401 -0.67 13.57 13.33
CA PRO A 401 0.37 12.74 13.94
C PRO A 401 -0.19 11.75 14.96
N THR A 402 0.42 10.57 15.02
CA THR A 402 -0.04 9.46 15.87
C THR A 402 0.09 9.76 17.36
N GLY A 403 0.94 10.73 17.74
CA GLY A 403 1.26 11.06 19.13
C GLY A 403 2.31 10.14 19.74
N TYR A 404 2.71 9.08 19.02
CA TYR A 404 3.75 8.15 19.43
C TYR A 404 5.12 8.83 19.55
N GLU A 405 5.37 9.86 18.74
CA GLU A 405 6.59 10.66 18.77
C GLU A 405 6.79 11.42 20.08
N LYS A 406 5.71 11.60 20.87
CA LYS A 406 5.74 12.30 22.17
C LYS A 406 6.01 11.36 23.34
N ILE A 407 6.04 10.05 23.11
CA ILE A 407 6.28 9.06 24.15
C ILE A 407 7.77 8.92 24.36
N GLU A 408 8.21 9.05 25.61
CA GLU A 408 9.57 8.70 25.99
C GLU A 408 9.75 7.17 25.90
N LYS A 409 10.69 6.75 25.05
CA LYS A 409 10.99 5.34 24.81
C LYS A 409 12.13 4.94 25.73
N PHE A 410 11.97 3.83 26.43
CA PHE A 410 12.97 3.35 27.39
C PHE A 410 13.33 1.89 27.13
N TYR A 411 14.37 1.41 27.80
CA TYR A 411 14.80 0.01 27.67
C TYR A 411 13.85 -0.88 28.49
N THR A 412 13.05 -1.68 27.80
CA THR A 412 11.96 -2.50 28.36
C THR A 412 12.29 -4.00 28.41
N VAL A 413 13.57 -4.35 28.26
CA VAL A 413 14.03 -5.74 28.09
C VAL A 413 14.13 -6.45 29.43
N LEU A 414 13.68 -7.70 29.47
CA LEU A 414 13.86 -8.56 30.63
C LEU A 414 15.23 -9.28 30.56
N PRO A 415 15.88 -9.60 31.69
CA PRO A 415 17.19 -10.27 31.69
C PRO A 415 17.24 -11.57 30.88
N GLU A 416 16.14 -12.30 30.77
CA GLU A 416 15.98 -13.48 29.93
C GLU A 416 16.01 -13.16 28.43
N ASP A 417 15.37 -12.08 27.98
CA ASP A 417 15.38 -11.67 26.57
C ASP A 417 16.79 -11.30 26.12
N ALA A 418 17.50 -10.55 26.99
CA ALA A 418 18.89 -10.17 26.76
C ALA A 418 19.82 -11.41 26.67
N ARG A 419 19.56 -12.46 27.44
CA ARG A 419 20.37 -13.69 27.40
C ARG A 419 19.99 -14.64 26.27
N ALA A 420 18.76 -14.58 25.78
CA ALA A 420 18.26 -15.48 24.75
C ALA A 420 18.89 -15.23 23.37
N CYS A 421 19.19 -13.97 23.02
CA CYS A 421 19.69 -13.63 21.70
C CYS A 421 21.18 -14.00 21.51
N PRO A 422 21.55 -14.85 20.52
CA PRO A 422 22.92 -15.29 20.30
C PRO A 422 23.88 -14.17 19.92
N ASP A 423 25.13 -14.27 20.38
CA ASP A 423 26.18 -13.28 20.07
C ASP A 423 26.43 -13.10 18.57
N THR A 424 26.25 -14.15 17.77
CA THR A 424 26.37 -14.09 16.30
C THR A 424 25.35 -13.11 15.69
N VAL A 425 24.11 -13.11 16.18
CA VAL A 425 23.04 -12.19 15.77
C VAL A 425 23.34 -10.78 16.27
N ARG A 426 23.78 -10.65 17.52
CA ARG A 426 24.18 -9.35 18.12
C ARG A 426 25.31 -8.68 17.35
N ARG A 427 26.31 -9.45 16.88
CA ARG A 427 27.41 -8.94 16.06
C ARG A 427 26.94 -8.49 14.67
N ALA A 428 25.96 -9.17 14.08
CA ALA A 428 25.41 -8.81 12.77
C ALA A 428 24.71 -7.43 12.78
N ARG A 429 24.12 -7.04 13.92
CA ARG A 429 23.50 -5.71 14.11
C ARG A 429 24.50 -4.54 14.10
N LYS A 430 25.75 -4.77 14.52
CA LYS A 430 26.78 -3.74 14.67
C LYS A 430 27.52 -3.41 13.36
N LYS A 431 27.33 -4.22 12.33
CA LYS A 431 27.86 -4.01 10.98
C LYS A 431 26.83 -3.25 10.16
#